data_AF-A0A5E4D5D6-F1
#
_entry.id   AF-A0A5E4D5D6-F1
#
_cell.length_a   1.000
_cell.length_b   1.000
_cell.length_c   1.000
_cell.angle_alpha   90.00
_cell.angle_beta   90.00
_cell.angle_gamma   90.00
#
_symmetry.space_group_name_H-M   'P 1'
#
loop_
_entity.id
_entity.type
_entity.pdbx_description
1 polymer ?
#
loop_
_entity_poly.entity_id
_entity_poly.type
_entity_poly.pdbx_seq_one_letter_code
_entity_poly.pdbx_strand_id
1 'polypeptide(L)'
;EKMIEVDSDCVNNESNFFKRHSCGDSKEAAFLNRATRKLNQFLKMNMSEDFKLHLSRISEGTLKLLSCPSKEEKNLKEQKKNDPCFLKTLLQKIKTCWNKILMGNKEH
;
A
#
# COMPACT_ATOMS: atom_id res chain seq x y z
N GLU A 1 6.68 12.18 -5.01
CA GLU A 1 7.85 12.92 -5.53
C GLU A 1 9.17 12.21 -5.24
N LYS A 2 9.46 11.80 -3.99
CA LYS A 2 10.72 11.08 -3.63
C LYS A 2 10.98 9.71 -4.33
N MET A 3 10.06 9.19 -5.15
CA MET A 3 10.22 7.92 -5.88
C MET A 3 10.10 8.09 -7.41
N ILE A 4 10.20 9.32 -7.91
CA ILE A 4 10.09 9.60 -9.35
C ILE A 4 11.25 8.98 -10.13
N GLU A 5 12.48 9.01 -9.60
CA GLU A 5 13.68 8.44 -10.25
C GLU A 5 13.65 6.90 -10.41
N VAL A 6 12.71 6.20 -9.76
CA VAL A 6 12.59 4.74 -9.84
C VAL A 6 11.86 4.30 -11.13
N ASP A 7 11.32 5.23 -11.94
CA ASP A 7 10.51 4.90 -13.13
C ASP A 7 11.25 4.16 -14.25
N SER A 8 12.58 4.27 -14.37
CA SER A 8 13.30 3.76 -15.56
C SER A 8 13.55 2.25 -15.58
N ASP A 9 13.52 1.56 -14.43
CA ASP A 9 14.00 0.16 -14.34
C ASP A 9 12.94 -0.85 -13.84
N CYS A 10 11.70 -0.42 -13.61
CA CYS A 10 10.65 -1.30 -13.11
C CYS A 10 10.00 -2.13 -14.23
N VAL A 11 10.12 -3.45 -14.14
CA VAL A 11 9.41 -4.38 -15.05
C VAL A 11 7.90 -4.32 -14.75
N ASN A 12 7.08 -4.09 -15.78
CA ASN A 12 5.61 -3.96 -15.69
C ASN A 12 4.85 -5.24 -15.27
N ASN A 13 5.54 -6.25 -14.73
CA ASN A 13 4.91 -7.49 -14.31
C ASN A 13 4.18 -7.28 -12.97
N GLU A 14 2.87 -7.47 -12.98
CA GLU A 14 2.07 -7.27 -11.78
C GLU A 14 2.41 -8.31 -10.69
N SER A 15 2.79 -7.81 -9.51
CA SER A 15 3.08 -8.65 -8.34
C SER A 15 1.86 -9.48 -7.92
N ASN A 16 2.10 -10.71 -7.46
CA ASN A 16 1.07 -11.60 -6.93
C ASN A 16 0.22 -10.97 -5.83
N PHE A 17 0.81 -10.07 -5.04
CA PHE A 17 0.08 -9.31 -4.03
C PHE A 17 -1.09 -8.54 -4.66
N PHE A 18 -0.87 -7.83 -5.76
CA PHE A 18 -1.89 -7.02 -6.42
C PHE A 18 -2.90 -7.86 -7.20
N LYS A 19 -2.49 -9.04 -7.69
CA LYS A 19 -3.41 -10.02 -8.29
C LYS A 19 -4.37 -10.61 -7.26
N ARG A 20 -3.90 -10.85 -6.03
CA ARG A 20 -4.69 -11.41 -4.93
C ARG A 20 -5.50 -10.36 -4.18
N HIS A 21 -5.02 -9.13 -4.13
CA HIS A 21 -5.61 -8.04 -3.38
C HIS A 21 -5.80 -6.84 -4.29
N SER A 22 -7.04 -6.64 -4.72
CA SER A 22 -7.44 -5.51 -5.57
C SER A 22 -8.35 -4.54 -4.81
N CYS A 23 -8.29 -3.27 -5.18
CA CYS A 23 -9.23 -2.24 -4.74
C CYS A 23 -10.53 -2.33 -5.57
N GLY A 24 -11.24 -3.46 -5.46
CA GLY A 24 -12.57 -3.64 -6.07
C GLY A 24 -13.67 -2.98 -5.26
N ASP A 25 -14.84 -2.78 -5.89
CA ASP A 25 -16.05 -2.27 -5.21
C ASP A 25 -16.37 -3.13 -3.98
N SER A 26 -16.69 -2.50 -2.86
CA SER A 26 -16.91 -3.10 -1.52
C SER A 26 -15.68 -3.74 -0.83
N LYS A 27 -14.51 -3.73 -1.48
CA LYS A 27 -13.26 -4.32 -0.94
C LYS A 27 -12.17 -3.28 -0.71
N GLU A 28 -12.46 -2.00 -0.87
CA GLU A 28 -11.50 -0.89 -0.72
C GLU A 28 -10.87 -0.88 0.67
N ALA A 29 -11.67 -0.98 1.72
CA ALA A 29 -11.20 -1.01 3.10
C ALA A 29 -10.30 -2.23 3.39
N ALA A 30 -10.69 -3.41 2.89
CA ALA A 30 -9.91 -4.63 3.03
C ALA A 30 -8.57 -4.54 2.29
N PHE A 31 -8.56 -4.00 1.07
CA PHE A 31 -7.36 -3.74 0.31
C PHE A 31 -6.43 -2.76 1.03
N LEU A 32 -6.95 -1.60 1.45
CA LEU A 32 -6.16 -0.58 2.14
C LEU A 32 -5.56 -1.09 3.45
N ASN A 33 -6.29 -1.90 4.22
CA ASN A 33 -5.75 -2.52 5.44
C ASN A 33 -4.55 -3.44 5.12
N ARG A 34 -4.69 -4.33 4.12
CA ARG A 34 -3.62 -5.24 3.70
C ARG A 34 -2.43 -4.50 3.11
N ALA A 35 -2.68 -3.53 2.23
CA ALA A 35 -1.67 -2.70 1.60
C ALA A 35 -0.87 -1.92 2.64
N THR A 36 -1.54 -1.41 3.67
CA THR A 36 -0.91 -0.68 4.77
C THR A 36 -0.03 -1.57 5.65
N ARG A 37 -0.49 -2.79 5.95
CA ARG A 37 0.36 -3.78 6.65
C ARG A 37 1.59 -4.16 5.84
N LYS A 38 1.45 -4.29 4.52
CA LYS A 38 2.58 -4.50 3.61
C LYS A 38 3.51 -3.29 3.60
N LEU A 39 2.98 -2.06 3.63
CA LEU A 39 3.75 -0.82 3.71
C LEU A 39 4.62 -0.77 4.97
N ASN A 40 4.11 -1.20 6.13
CA ASN A 40 4.87 -1.28 7.38
C ASN A 40 6.09 -2.20 7.30
N GLN A 41 6.10 -3.18 6.38
CA GLN A 41 7.28 -4.03 6.18
C GLN A 41 8.45 -3.24 5.56
N PHE A 42 8.16 -2.16 4.81
CA PHE A 42 9.16 -1.27 4.22
C PHE A 42 9.76 -0.28 5.23
N LEU A 43 9.10 0.00 6.36
CA LEU A 43 9.66 0.87 7.41
C LEU A 43 10.95 0.31 8.04
N LYS A 44 11.16 -1.01 7.94
CA LYS A 44 12.37 -1.68 8.44
C LYS A 44 13.55 -1.60 7.48
N MET A 45 13.40 -0.96 6.32
CA MET A 45 14.44 -0.84 5.31
C MET A 45 15.34 0.39 5.53
N ASN A 46 16.51 0.39 4.90
CA ASN A 46 17.46 1.48 4.99
C ASN A 46 17.04 2.61 4.03
N MET A 47 16.25 3.55 4.56
CA MET A 47 15.64 4.67 3.84
C MET A 47 15.83 5.95 4.65
N SER A 48 15.77 7.11 3.99
CA SER A 48 15.78 8.42 4.66
C SER A 48 14.70 8.49 5.75
N GLU A 49 15.07 9.03 6.91
CA GLU A 49 14.19 9.12 8.09
C GLU A 49 12.91 9.90 7.78
N ASP A 50 13.00 11.01 7.03
CA ASP A 50 11.83 11.76 6.58
C ASP A 50 10.87 10.91 5.76
N PHE A 51 11.41 10.03 4.92
CA PHE A 51 10.57 9.19 4.07
C PHE A 51 9.93 8.08 4.89
N LYS A 52 10.64 7.47 5.86
CA LYS A 52 10.05 6.54 6.83
C LYS A 52 8.93 7.20 7.63
N LEU A 53 9.15 8.42 8.12
CA LEU A 53 8.14 9.18 8.86
C LEU A 53 6.88 9.40 8.02
N HIS A 54 7.04 9.72 6.73
CA HIS A 54 5.91 9.89 5.83
C HIS A 54 5.12 8.57 5.62
N LEU A 55 5.83 7.46 5.44
CA LEU A 55 5.23 6.14 5.31
C LEU A 55 4.49 5.71 6.59
N SER A 56 5.06 5.98 7.77
CA SER A 56 4.43 5.71 9.07
C SER A 56 3.14 6.54 9.24
N ARG A 57 3.16 7.83 8.91
CA ARG A 57 1.94 8.68 8.96
C ARG A 57 0.84 8.16 8.05
N ILE A 58 1.16 7.78 6.82
CA ILE A 58 0.18 7.19 5.88
C ILE A 58 -0.41 5.91 6.47
N SER A 59 0.45 5.07 7.03
CA SER A 59 0.05 3.77 7.59
C SER A 59 -0.84 3.91 8.82
N GLU A 60 -0.40 4.67 9.81
CA GLU A 60 -1.15 4.92 11.05
C GLU A 60 -2.49 5.60 10.76
N GLY A 61 -2.50 6.62 9.91
CA GLY A 61 -3.73 7.29 9.49
C GLY A 61 -4.70 6.33 8.80
N THR A 62 -4.20 5.49 7.89
CA THR A 62 -5.04 4.51 7.18
C THR A 62 -5.61 3.46 8.11
N LEU A 63 -4.80 2.90 9.02
CA LEU A 63 -5.28 1.91 9.99
C LEU A 63 -6.29 2.49 10.97
N LYS A 64 -6.08 3.72 11.44
CA LYS A 64 -6.98 4.42 12.37
C LYS A 64 -8.34 4.69 11.74
N LEU A 65 -8.38 5.03 10.44
CA LEU A 65 -9.63 5.29 9.72
C LEU A 65 -10.41 4.02 9.37
N LEU A 66 -9.71 2.89 9.18
CA LEU A 66 -10.35 1.70 8.63
C LEU A 66 -10.84 0.69 9.67
N SER A 67 -10.37 0.70 10.92
CA SER A 67 -10.79 -0.19 12.02
C SER A 67 -11.43 -1.52 11.57
N CYS A 68 -10.73 -2.27 10.70
CA CYS A 68 -11.29 -3.50 10.12
C CYS A 68 -10.85 -4.70 10.95
N PRO A 69 -11.78 -5.58 11.37
CA PRO A 69 -11.43 -6.89 11.91
C PRO A 69 -10.90 -7.75 10.77
N SER A 70 -9.59 -7.75 10.55
CA SER A 70 -8.98 -8.67 9.59
C SER A 70 -8.81 -10.05 10.24
N LYS A 71 -9.26 -11.12 9.58
CA LYS A 71 -8.69 -12.45 9.83
C LYS A 71 -7.19 -12.36 9.55
N GLU A 72 -6.36 -12.77 10.51
CA GLU A 72 -4.92 -12.82 10.36
C GLU A 72 -4.57 -13.70 9.16
N GLU A 73 -4.21 -13.08 8.02
CA GLU A 73 -3.53 -13.82 6.98
C GLU A 73 -2.15 -14.17 7.51
N LYS A 74 -1.90 -15.48 7.68
CA LYS A 74 -0.57 -16.02 7.94
C LYS A 74 0.39 -15.30 7.01
N ASN A 75 1.45 -14.71 7.58
CA ASN A 75 2.56 -14.13 6.83
C ASN A 75 3.11 -15.22 5.91
N LEU A 76 2.54 -15.39 4.72
CA LEU A 76 3.17 -16.15 3.66
C LEU A 76 4.50 -15.45 3.46
N LYS A 77 5.57 -16.23 3.57
CA LYS A 77 6.95 -15.83 3.36
C LYS A 77 7.14 -15.39 1.90
N GLU A 78 6.43 -14.34 1.46
CA GLU A 78 6.84 -13.56 0.32
C GLU A 78 8.18 -12.98 0.73
N GLN A 79 9.22 -13.44 0.04
CA GLN A 79 10.59 -12.97 0.23
C GLN A 79 10.57 -11.46 0.43
N LYS A 80 11.29 -10.99 1.46
CA LYS A 80 11.66 -9.58 1.65
C LYS A 80 12.45 -9.12 0.41
N LYS A 81 11.78 -8.91 -0.71
CA LYS A 81 12.34 -8.16 -1.82
C LYS A 81 12.07 -6.72 -1.47
N ASN A 82 13.13 -6.09 -0.95
CA ASN A 82 13.28 -4.66 -0.80
C ASN A 82 13.23 -4.03 -2.19
N ASP A 83 12.06 -4.06 -2.81
CA ASP A 83 11.86 -3.65 -4.19
C ASP A 83 11.22 -2.26 -4.21
N PRO A 84 11.99 -1.21 -4.55
CA PRO A 84 11.45 0.14 -4.69
C PRO A 84 10.32 0.23 -5.72
N CYS A 85 10.33 -0.62 -6.76
CA CYS A 85 9.27 -0.68 -7.77
C CYS A 85 7.96 -1.17 -7.16
N PHE A 86 8.01 -2.21 -6.34
CA PHE A 86 6.84 -2.67 -5.60
C PHE A 86 6.33 -1.60 -4.64
N LEU A 87 7.21 -0.96 -3.86
CA LEU A 87 6.81 0.09 -2.91
C LEU A 87 6.14 1.27 -3.64
N LYS A 88 6.69 1.70 -4.77
CA LYS A 88 6.11 2.75 -5.60
C LYS A 88 4.70 2.37 -6.07
N THR A 89 4.55 1.17 -6.61
CA THR A 89 3.27 0.64 -7.08
C THR A 89 2.26 0.52 -5.94
N LEU A 90 2.71 0.07 -4.77
CA LEU A 90 1.89 -0.04 -3.55
C LEU A 90 1.35 1.33 -3.14
N LEU A 91 2.20 2.35 -3.09
CA LEU A 91 1.80 3.72 -2.76
C LEU A 91 0.82 4.31 -3.79
N GLN A 92 1.05 4.07 -5.08
CA GLN A 92 0.13 4.47 -6.15
C GLN A 92 -1.24 3.82 -5.98
N LYS A 93 -1.30 2.50 -5.76
CA LYS A 93 -2.59 1.80 -5.57
C LYS A 93 -3.29 2.21 -4.28
N ILE A 94 -2.56 2.49 -3.19
CA ILE A 94 -3.13 3.06 -1.95
C ILE A 94 -3.78 4.42 -2.25
N LYS A 95 -3.06 5.33 -2.92
CA LYS A 95 -3.59 6.65 -3.32
C LYS A 95 -4.85 6.52 -4.16
N THR A 96 -4.82 5.70 -5.21
CA THR A 96 -5.97 5.48 -6.09
C THR A 96 -7.17 4.91 -5.33
N CYS A 97 -6.94 3.97 -4.42
CA CYS A 97 -8.02 3.39 -3.65
C CYS A 97 -8.66 4.38 -2.66
N TRP A 98 -7.85 5.21 -2.00
CA TRP A 98 -8.36 6.32 -1.19
C TRP A 98 -9.16 7.31 -2.03
N ASN A 99 -8.67 7.70 -3.21
CA ASN A 99 -9.42 8.57 -4.11
C ASN A 99 -10.77 7.97 -4.49
N LYS A 100 -10.83 6.66 -4.71
CA LYS A 100 -12.10 5.96 -5.00
C LYS A 100 -13.10 6.09 -3.84
N ILE A 101 -12.67 5.83 -2.60
CA ILE A 101 -13.52 6.00 -1.40
C ILE A 101 -13.98 7.46 -1.27
N LEU A 102 -13.07 8.42 -1.41
CA LEU A 102 -13.36 9.84 -1.21
C LEU A 102 -14.24 10.43 -2.33
N MET A 103 -14.12 9.95 -3.56
CA MET A 103 -14.95 10.38 -4.68
C MET A 103 -16.30 9.66 -4.73
N GLY A 104 -16.36 8.39 -4.34
CA GLY A 104 -17.62 7.63 -4.29
C GLY A 104 -18.63 8.15 -3.27
N ASN A 105 -18.19 8.92 -2.27
CA ASN A 105 -19.06 9.56 -1.28
C ASN A 105 -19.70 10.88 -1.75
N LYS A 106 -19.52 11.31 -3.01
CA LYS A 106 -20.07 12.58 -3.52
C LYS A 106 -21.50 12.51 -4.07
N GLU A 107 -22.18 11.36 -4.01
CA GLU A 107 -23.52 11.15 -4.59
C GLU A 107 -24.65 10.98 -3.54
N HIS A 108 -24.58 11.67 -2.40
CA HIS A 108 -25.71 11.78 -1.46
C HIS A 108 -26.01 13.23 -1.10
#